data_AF-A0A2K3KEQ7-F1
#
_entry.id   AF-A0A2K3KEQ7-F1
#
_cell.length_a   1.000
_cell.length_b   1.000
_cell.length_c   1.000
_cell.angle_alpha   90.00
_cell.angle_beta   90.00
_cell.angle_gamma   90.00
#
_symmetry.space_group_name_H-M   'P 1'
#
loop_
_entity.id
_entity.type
_entity.pdbx_description
1 polymer ?
#
loop_
_entity_poly.entity_id
_entity_poly.type
_entity_poly.pdbx_seq_one_letter_code
_entity_poly.pdbx_strand_id
1 'polypeptide(L)'
;YLGNVHSALHDFNELLPPAASTTTEQEKEREQRSTFFMLLALYGLPEEYYAIRDQILGTVTISDISMASTTLLRVPAKHSLEPAMLLPLHQ
;
A
#
# COMPACT_ATOMS: atom_id res chain seq x y z
N TYR A 1 3.72 0.46 -9.40
CA TYR A 1 2.50 -0.14 -8.83
C TYR A 1 1.67 0.88 -8.06
N LEU A 2 2.08 1.35 -6.88
CA LEU A 2 1.31 2.32 -6.07
C LEU A 2 0.98 3.63 -6.81
N GLY A 3 1.91 4.17 -7.61
CA GLY A 3 1.65 5.33 -8.45
C GLY A 3 0.49 5.13 -9.43
N ASN A 4 0.34 3.92 -9.98
CA ASN A 4 -0.75 3.60 -10.91
C ASN A 4 -2.10 3.53 -10.18
N VAL A 5 -2.12 3.04 -8.93
CA VAL A 5 -3.35 3.05 -8.11
C VAL A 5 -3.74 4.48 -7.78
N HIS A 6 -2.78 5.35 -7.47
CA HIS A 6 -3.04 6.76 -7.23
C HIS A 6 -3.60 7.46 -8.47
N SER A 7 -3.03 7.23 -9.65
CA SER A 7 -3.60 7.72 -10.92
C SER A 7 -5.01 7.18 -11.15
N ALA A 8 -5.26 5.89 -10.92
CA ALA A 8 -6.59 5.31 -11.10
C ALA A 8 -7.64 5.90 -10.12
N LEU A 9 -7.26 6.20 -8.88
CA LEU A 9 -8.13 6.90 -7.93
C LEU A 9 -8.44 8.34 -8.41
N HIS A 10 -7.44 9.02 -8.97
CA HIS A 10 -7.63 10.35 -9.56
C HIS A 10 -8.63 10.29 -10.72
N ASP A 11 -8.39 9.40 -11.69
CA ASP A 11 -9.26 9.21 -12.86
C ASP A 11 -10.67 8.79 -12.43
N PHE A 12 -10.81 7.94 -11.42
CA PHE A 12 -12.11 7.56 -10.84
C PHE A 12 -12.86 8.77 -10.29
N ASN A 13 -12.18 9.65 -9.56
CA ASN A 13 -12.79 10.86 -9.00
C ASN A 13 -13.16 11.89 -10.06
N GLU A 14 -12.46 11.91 -11.20
CA GLU A 14 -12.81 12.76 -12.34
C GLU A 14 -14.02 12.22 -13.12
N LEU A 15 -14.02 10.91 -13.41
CA LEU A 15 -15.08 10.26 -14.16
C LEU A 15 -16.38 10.14 -13.36
N LEU A 16 -16.27 9.90 -12.07
CA LEU A 16 -17.39 9.73 -11.14
C LEU A 16 -17.17 10.68 -9.95
N PRO A 17 -17.51 11.97 -10.08
CA PRO A 17 -17.38 12.90 -8.96
C PRO A 17 -18.24 12.46 -7.76
N PRO A 18 -17.93 12.94 -6.53
CA PRO A 18 -18.75 12.66 -5.36
C PRO A 18 -20.22 13.02 -5.60
N ALA A 19 -21.12 12.07 -5.32
CA ALA A 19 -22.56 12.23 -5.57
C ALA A 19 -23.24 13.05 -4.45
N ALA A 20 -22.56 13.21 -3.32
CA ALA A 20 -23.06 13.98 -2.19
C ALA A 20 -23.28 15.46 -2.52
N SER A 21 -24.35 16.04 -1.97
CA SER A 21 -24.75 17.43 -2.23
C SER A 21 -24.07 18.43 -1.30
N THR A 22 -23.59 17.99 -0.13
CA THR A 22 -22.91 18.86 0.83
C THR A 22 -21.40 18.63 0.80
N THR A 23 -20.62 19.71 0.98
CA THR A 23 -19.15 19.65 0.95
C THR A 23 -18.58 18.64 1.95
N THR A 24 -19.15 18.56 3.15
CA THR A 24 -18.72 17.62 4.21
C THR A 24 -18.94 16.16 3.83
N GLU A 25 -20.04 15.84 3.16
CA GLU A 25 -20.32 14.48 2.71
C GLU A 25 -19.45 14.11 1.50
N GLN A 26 -19.16 15.07 0.61
CA GLN A 26 -18.24 14.86 -0.50
C GLN A 26 -16.82 14.52 -0.02
N GLU A 27 -16.36 15.18 1.04
CA GLU A 27 -15.06 14.89 1.64
C GLU A 27 -15.01 13.49 2.25
N LYS A 28 -16.06 13.11 3.01
CA LYS A 28 -16.21 11.73 3.52
C LYS A 28 -16.25 10.69 2.41
N GLU A 29 -16.94 10.98 1.31
CA GLU A 29 -17.00 10.07 0.16
C GLU A 29 -15.62 9.93 -0.50
N ARG A 30 -14.84 11.02 -0.62
CA ARG A 30 -13.45 10.96 -1.11
C ARG A 30 -12.55 10.15 -0.18
N GLU A 31 -12.68 10.29 1.13
CA GLU A 31 -11.95 9.49 2.12
C GLU A 31 -12.29 7.99 1.99
N GLN A 32 -13.57 7.66 1.83
CA GLN A 32 -14.01 6.28 1.62
C GLN A 32 -13.45 5.69 0.32
N ARG A 33 -13.46 6.46 -0.77
CA ARG A 33 -12.87 6.04 -2.05
C ARG A 33 -11.36 5.84 -1.93
N SER A 34 -10.65 6.76 -1.25
CA SER A 34 -9.22 6.62 -0.97
C SER A 34 -8.92 5.35 -0.19
N THR A 35 -9.71 5.08 0.86
CA THR A 35 -9.61 3.87 1.68
C THR A 35 -9.83 2.61 0.84
N PHE A 36 -10.85 2.60 -0.02
CA PHE A 36 -11.14 1.49 -0.91
C PHE A 36 -9.99 1.18 -1.87
N PHE A 37 -9.44 2.20 -2.52
CA PHE A 37 -8.30 2.02 -3.44
C PHE A 37 -7.03 1.58 -2.72
N MET A 38 -6.82 2.03 -1.48
CA MET A 38 -5.72 1.55 -0.64
C MET A 38 -5.89 0.07 -0.28
N LEU A 39 -7.10 -0.38 0.07
CA LEU A 39 -7.38 -1.80 0.28
C LEU A 39 -7.10 -2.61 -0.99
N LEU A 40 -7.60 -2.16 -2.15
CA LEU A 40 -7.31 -2.82 -3.44
C LEU A 40 -5.79 -2.91 -3.70
N ALA A 41 -5.04 -1.84 -3.42
CA ALA A 41 -3.59 -1.84 -3.55
C ALA A 41 -2.93 -2.91 -2.68
N LEU A 42 -3.34 -2.98 -1.40
CA LEU A 42 -2.85 -3.94 -0.42
C LEU A 42 -3.18 -5.39 -0.80
N TYR A 43 -4.38 -5.65 -1.32
CA TYR A 43 -4.78 -6.98 -1.80
C TYR A 43 -4.04 -7.41 -3.06
N GLY A 44 -3.68 -6.47 -3.94
CA GLY A 44 -2.91 -6.77 -5.15
C GLY A 44 -1.39 -6.90 -4.95
N LEU A 45 -0.90 -6.83 -3.71
CA LEU A 45 0.52 -7.03 -3.42
C LEU A 45 0.95 -8.50 -3.64
N PRO A 46 2.21 -8.76 -4.04
CA PRO A 46 2.76 -10.11 -4.08
C PRO A 46 2.79 -10.80 -2.71
N GLU A 47 2.84 -12.14 -2.72
CA GLU A 47 2.80 -12.98 -1.51
C GLU A 47 3.90 -12.65 -0.50
N GLU A 48 5.07 -12.23 -0.96
CA GLU A 48 6.19 -11.81 -0.11
C GLU A 48 5.86 -10.61 0.82
N TYR A 49 4.79 -9.86 0.52
CA TYR A 49 4.31 -8.74 1.32
C TYR A 49 3.05 -9.07 2.14
N TYR A 50 2.53 -10.31 2.11
CA TYR A 50 1.30 -10.67 2.82
C TYR A 50 1.40 -10.45 4.33
N ALA A 51 2.54 -10.74 4.95
CA ALA A 51 2.73 -10.49 6.38
C ALA A 51 2.61 -8.99 6.73
N ILE A 52 3.09 -8.10 5.85
CA ILE A 52 3.01 -6.66 6.03
C ILE A 52 1.58 -6.17 5.73
N ARG A 53 0.95 -6.68 4.67
CA ARG A 53 -0.46 -6.45 4.36
C ARG A 53 -1.35 -6.80 5.56
N ASP A 54 -1.15 -7.96 6.16
CA ASP A 54 -1.99 -8.46 7.25
C ASP A 54 -1.74 -7.68 8.55
N GLN A 55 -0.54 -7.14 8.77
CA GLN A 55 -0.29 -6.17 9.84
C GLN A 55 -1.00 -4.84 9.61
N ILE A 56 -1.00 -4.32 8.38
CA ILE A 56 -1.70 -3.08 8.02
C ILE A 56 -3.22 -3.26 8.11
N LEU A 57 -3.75 -4.40 7.69
CA LEU A 57 -5.18 -4.72 7.78
C LEU A 57 -5.62 -5.08 9.21
N GLY A 58 -4.75 -5.73 9.98
CA GLY A 58 -5.01 -6.17 11.36
C GLY A 58 -4.88 -5.05 12.40
N THR A 59 -4.25 -3.94 12.04
CA THR A 59 -4.27 -2.72 12.85
C THR A 59 -5.60 -2.00 12.58
N VAL A 60 -6.53 -2.11 13.52
CA VAL A 60 -7.94 -1.62 13.52
C VAL A 60 -8.13 -0.13 13.17
N THR A 61 -7.06 0.60 12.88
CA THR A 61 -7.07 1.98 12.41
C THR A 61 -6.33 2.04 11.08
N ILE A 62 -7.08 1.99 9.98
CA ILE A 62 -6.57 2.44 8.68
C ILE A 62 -6.38 3.95 8.79
N SER A 63 -5.27 4.35 9.38
CA SER A 63 -4.83 5.73 9.46
C SER A 63 -3.92 5.98 8.27
N ASP A 64 -4.45 6.69 7.28
CA ASP A 64 -3.75 7.53 6.30
C ASP A 64 -2.57 6.93 5.50
N ILE A 65 -2.48 7.25 4.21
CA ILE A 65 -1.41 6.85 3.29
C ILE A 65 -0.01 7.20 3.85
N SER A 66 0.10 8.28 4.61
CA SER A 66 1.31 8.69 5.31
C SER A 66 1.82 7.65 6.32
N MET A 67 0.92 6.96 7.01
CA MET A 67 1.28 5.95 8.02
C MET A 67 1.67 4.61 7.39
N ALA A 68 1.00 4.24 6.29
CA ALA A 68 1.37 3.05 5.50
C ALA A 68 2.77 3.21 4.86
N SER A 69 3.07 4.38 4.28
CA SER A 69 4.37 4.66 3.66
C SER A 69 5.52 4.70 4.68
N THR A 70 5.33 5.33 5.83
CA THR A 70 6.34 5.37 6.91
C THR A 70 6.61 3.98 7.49
N THR A 71 5.61 3.11 7.54
CA THR A 71 5.77 1.71 7.98
C THR A 71 6.57 0.89 6.96
N LEU A 72 6.26 1.02 5.67
CA LEU A 72 7.01 0.34 4.61
C LEU A 72 8.48 0.78 4.54
N LEU A 73 8.76 2.08 4.73
CA LEU A 73 10.13 2.62 4.72
C LEU A 73 10.96 2.19 5.93
N ARG A 74 10.33 1.76 7.02
CA ARG A 74 11.01 1.27 8.22
C ARG A 74 11.40 -0.21 8.13
N VAL A 75 10.86 -0.95 7.16
CA VAL A 75 11.30 -2.32 6.89
C VAL A 75 12.70 -2.24 6.29
N PRO A 76 13.73 -2.81 6.95
CA PRO A 76 15.05 -2.89 6.36
C PRO A 76 14.91 -3.67 5.06
N ALA A 77 15.30 -3.07 3.93
CA ALA A 77 15.51 -3.83 2.71
C ALA A 77 16.45 -4.97 3.10
N LYS A 78 16.01 -6.22 2.92
CA LYS A 78 16.92 -7.36 3.01
C LYS A 78 17.97 -7.11 1.93
N HIS A 79 19.10 -6.52 2.31
CA HIS A 79 20.30 -6.60 1.51
C HIS A 79 20.54 -8.10 1.33
N SER A 80 20.25 -8.58 0.13
CA SER A 80 20.64 -9.89 -0.35
C SER A 80 22.16 -9.89 -0.39
N LEU A 81 22.78 -10.12 0.77
CA LEU A 81 24.14 -10.62 0.85
C LEU A 81 24.05 -12.09 0.45
N GLU A 82 24.09 -12.30 -0.86
CA GLU A 82 24.57 -13.55 -1.42
C GLU A 82 26.02 -13.68 -0.96
N PRO A 83 26.40 -14.66 -0.12
CA PRO A 83 27.80 -14.96 0.08
C PRO A 83 28.24 -15.78 -1.12
N ALA A 84 28.57 -15.08 -2.19
CA ALA A 84 29.35 -15.62 -3.27
C ALA A 84 30.63 -16.22 -2.68
N MET A 85 30.79 -17.53 -2.91
CA MET A 85 32.07 -18.25 -2.96
C MET A 85 32.82 -18.46 -1.64
N LEU A 86 32.62 -19.61 -0.98
CA LEU A 86 33.73 -20.33 -0.33
C LEU A 86 33.46 -21.85 -0.24
N LEU A 87 33.73 -22.56 -1.32
CA LEU A 87 34.36 -23.90 -1.32
C LEU A 87 35.23 -23.94 -2.60
N PRO A 88 36.44 -24.54 -2.59
CA PRO A 88 36.72 -25.83 -1.95
C PRO A 88 38.03 -25.87 -1.15
N LEU A 89 38.18 -26.84 -0.24
CA LEU A 89 39.50 -27.45 -0.04
C LEU A 89 39.35 -28.93 0.30
N HIS A 90 39.62 -29.73 -0.73
CA HIS A 90 39.96 -31.13 -0.64
C HIS A 90 41.33 -31.22 0.06
N GLN A 91 41.47 -32.05 1.09
CA GLN A 91 42.61 -32.91 1.42
C GLN A 91 42.20 -33.88 2.53
#